data_AF-A0A7K0C3R9-F1
#
_entry.id   AF-A0A7K0C3R9-F1
#
_cell.length_a   1.000
_cell.length_b   1.000
_cell.length_c   1.000
_cell.angle_alpha   90.00
_cell.angle_beta   90.00
_cell.angle_gamma   90.00
#
_symmetry.space_group_name_H-M   'P 1'
#
loop_
_entity.id
_entity.type
_entity.pdbx_description
1 polymer ?
#
loop_
_entity_poly.entity_id
_entity_poly.type
_entity_poly.pdbx_seq_one_letter_code
_entity_poly.pdbx_strand_id
1 'polypeptide(L)'
;MEWAVLVVAVAMLGDALRLRRRLLRLRPLPPVRLFHTADGYAPSGVELPEHVRRAAASHARENGFGAVGLVPSGPSVVQALDLARRPAPHALMARGDAPPAAVLAARFPSGRAIGPGTAWTLGAEYALVLAALILVPWWGAALAVLYCALPCLVFAGTAISPRDLRAGTLLRLVHLPLTGLSRRLRTARARNPRSGPGPAADGNS
;
A
#
# COMPACT_ATOMS: atom_id res chain seq x y z
N MET A 1 -25.16 -4.94 -23.25
CA MET A 1 -24.24 -5.26 -22.12
C MET A 1 -22.81 -4.79 -22.41
N GLU A 2 -22.34 -4.82 -23.66
CA GLU A 2 -20.97 -4.41 -24.04
C GLU A 2 -20.62 -2.97 -23.65
N TRP A 3 -21.57 -2.04 -23.82
CA TRP A 3 -21.40 -0.64 -23.42
C TRP A 3 -21.09 -0.48 -21.93
N ALA A 4 -21.63 -1.34 -21.07
CA ALA A 4 -21.36 -1.30 -19.63
C ALA A 4 -19.90 -1.69 -19.34
N VAL A 5 -19.38 -2.70 -20.04
CA VAL A 5 -17.96 -3.10 -19.91
C VAL A 5 -17.04 -1.98 -20.39
N LEU A 6 -17.38 -1.31 -21.49
CA LEU A 6 -16.63 -0.15 -21.97
C LEU A 6 -16.63 1.01 -20.97
N VAL A 7 -17.78 1.33 -20.37
CA VAL A 7 -17.87 2.37 -19.32
C VAL A 7 -16.98 2.04 -18.13
N VAL A 8 -16.99 0.79 -17.66
CA VAL A 8 -16.11 0.33 -16.58
C VAL A 8 -14.65 0.44 -16.99
N ALA A 9 -14.27 -0.05 -18.18
CA ALA A 9 -12.90 0.03 -18.69
C ALA A 9 -12.39 1.48 -18.77
N VAL A 10 -13.20 2.40 -19.29
CA VAL A 10 -12.88 3.84 -19.37
C VAL A 10 -12.74 4.45 -17.97
N ALA A 11 -13.62 4.12 -17.04
CA ALA A 11 -13.54 4.60 -15.67
C ALA A 11 -12.25 4.12 -14.97
N MET A 12 -11.89 2.84 -15.13
CA MET A 12 -10.65 2.28 -14.57
C MET A 12 -9.40 2.93 -15.17
N LEU A 13 -9.39 3.14 -16.49
CA LEU A 13 -8.30 3.82 -17.18
C LEU A 13 -8.18 5.28 -16.72
N GLY A 14 -9.32 5.97 -16.57
CA GLY A 14 -9.38 7.33 -16.04
C GLY A 14 -8.79 7.44 -14.63
N ASP A 15 -9.12 6.51 -13.73
CA ASP A 15 -8.55 6.50 -12.37
C ASP A 15 -7.04 6.20 -12.39
N ALA A 16 -6.58 5.26 -13.21
CA ALA A 16 -5.15 5.00 -13.37
C ALA A 16 -4.37 6.22 -13.91
N LEU A 17 -4.92 6.92 -14.90
CA LEU A 17 -4.31 8.15 -15.42
C LEU A 17 -4.31 9.27 -14.36
N ARG A 18 -5.37 9.39 -13.57
CA ARG A 18 -5.46 10.35 -12.45
C ARG A 18 -4.40 10.04 -11.39
N LEU A 19 -4.24 8.77 -11.01
CA LEU A 19 -3.20 8.31 -10.09
C LEU A 19 -1.80 8.57 -10.64
N ARG A 20 -1.57 8.26 -11.93
CA ARG A 20 -0.31 8.55 -12.61
C ARG A 20 0.04 10.05 -12.56
N ARG A 21 -0.92 10.93 -12.88
CA ARG A 21 -0.73 12.39 -12.79
C ARG A 21 -0.37 12.84 -11.38
N ARG A 22 -0.94 12.20 -10.35
CA ARG A 22 -0.58 12.48 -8.95
C ARG A 22 0.84 12.02 -8.65
N LEU A 23 1.23 10.82 -9.07
CA LEU A 23 2.58 10.29 -8.86
C LEU A 23 3.64 11.11 -9.59
N LEU A 24 3.37 11.59 -10.80
CA LEU A 24 4.30 12.45 -11.55
C LEU A 24 4.51 13.83 -10.89
N ARG A 25 3.57 14.27 -10.03
CA ARG A 25 3.74 15.49 -9.24
C ARG A 25 4.58 15.27 -7.98
N LEU A 26 4.80 14.01 -7.57
CA LEU A 26 5.72 13.71 -6.48
C LEU A 26 7.13 13.91 -7.03
N ARG A 27 7.78 14.99 -6.58
CA ARG A 27 9.16 15.28 -6.95
C ARG A 27 10.04 14.20 -6.31
N PRO A 28 10.74 13.36 -7.10
CA PRO A 28 11.64 12.40 -6.52
C PRO A 28 12.75 13.14 -5.81
N LEU A 29 12.96 12.80 -4.54
CA LEU A 29 14.16 13.24 -3.84
C LEU A 29 15.34 12.54 -4.52
N PRO A 30 16.47 13.24 -4.75
CA PRO A 30 17.68 12.59 -5.21
C PRO A 30 17.96 11.41 -4.28
N PRO A 31 18.37 10.25 -4.82
CA PRO A 31 18.70 9.11 -3.99
C PRO A 31 19.78 9.59 -3.02
N VAL A 32 19.38 9.79 -1.76
CA VAL A 32 20.36 9.95 -0.70
C VAL A 32 21.14 8.66 -0.77
N ARG A 33 22.42 8.76 -1.13
CA ARG A 33 23.35 7.64 -0.99
C ARG A 33 23.35 7.35 0.49
N LEU A 34 22.41 6.49 0.90
CA LEU A 34 22.38 5.94 2.23
C LEU A 34 23.79 5.39 2.38
N PHE A 35 24.54 6.00 3.29
CA PHE A 35 25.80 5.48 3.74
C PHE A 35 25.57 3.97 3.88
N HIS A 36 26.41 3.18 3.21
CA HIS A 36 26.41 1.75 3.40
C HIS A 36 26.49 1.54 4.91
N THR A 37 25.35 1.32 5.55
CA THR A 37 25.28 0.55 6.76
C THR A 37 25.78 -0.80 6.31
N ALA A 38 27.10 -0.95 6.42
CA ALA A 38 27.74 -2.22 6.62
C ALA A 38 26.85 -2.97 7.62
N ASP A 39 26.51 -4.18 7.25
CA ASP A 39 25.55 -5.07 7.92
C ASP A 39 24.10 -4.76 7.54
N GLY A 40 23.70 -5.42 6.45
CA GLY A 40 22.36 -5.39 5.91
C GLY A 40 21.29 -5.77 6.93
N TYR A 41 20.05 -5.37 6.59
CA TYR A 41 18.85 -5.42 7.43
C TYR A 41 18.75 -4.32 8.49
N ALA A 42 18.15 -3.19 8.13
CA ALA A 42 17.23 -2.53 9.07
C ALA A 42 15.89 -3.28 8.95
N PRO A 43 15.55 -4.21 9.86
CA PRO A 43 14.28 -4.91 9.79
C PRO A 43 13.14 -3.89 9.84
N SER A 44 12.14 -4.08 8.99
CA SER A 44 10.85 -3.42 9.10
C SER A 44 10.29 -3.71 10.50
N GLY A 45 10.46 -2.78 11.44
CA GLY A 45 10.18 -3.02 12.85
C GLY A 45 11.15 -2.38 13.84
N VAL A 46 12.28 -1.80 13.40
CA VAL A 46 13.13 -1.01 14.30
C VAL A 46 12.35 0.23 14.74
N GLU A 47 11.86 0.19 15.97
CA GLU A 47 11.32 1.38 16.63
C GLU A 47 12.48 2.33 16.90
N LEU A 48 12.54 3.44 16.14
CA LEU A 48 13.46 4.52 16.51
C LEU A 48 13.06 5.05 17.89
N PRO A 49 14.02 5.23 18.81
CA PRO A 49 13.76 5.88 20.09
C PRO A 49 13.09 7.23 19.89
N GLU A 50 12.13 7.55 20.76
CA GLU A 50 11.28 8.74 20.64
C GLU A 50 12.09 10.05 20.57
N HIS A 51 13.24 10.12 21.25
CA HIS A 51 14.12 11.30 21.19
C HIS A 51 14.75 11.47 19.80
N VAL A 52 15.15 10.39 19.12
CA VAL A 52 15.69 10.46 17.74
C VAL A 52 14.59 10.91 16.79
N ARG A 53 13.36 10.42 16.97
CA ARG A 53 12.20 10.88 16.18
C ARG A 53 11.95 12.37 16.37
N ARG A 54 11.96 12.86 17.61
CA ARG A 54 11.79 14.29 17.91
C ARG A 54 12.92 15.16 17.36
N ALA A 55 14.17 14.72 17.50
CA ALA A 55 15.32 15.44 16.96
C ALA A 55 15.28 15.53 15.43
N ALA A 56 14.97 14.42 14.74
CA ALA A 56 14.79 14.40 13.29
C ALA A 56 13.62 15.29 12.85
N ALA A 57 12.52 15.33 13.62
CA ALA A 57 11.39 16.21 13.37
C ALA A 57 11.76 17.70 13.51
N SER A 58 12.52 18.06 14.55
CA SER A 58 12.99 19.43 14.79
C SER A 58 13.89 19.88 13.65
N HIS A 59 14.88 19.05 13.33
CA HIS A 59 15.82 19.31 12.24
C HIS A 59 15.10 19.46 10.89
N ALA A 60 14.05 18.67 10.64
CA ALA A 60 13.23 18.81 9.44
C ALA A 60 12.54 20.18 9.37
N ARG A 61 11.98 20.66 10.49
CA ARG A 61 11.32 21.98 10.55
C ARG A 61 12.32 23.12 10.38
N GLU A 62 13.45 23.05 11.08
CA GLU A 62 14.50 24.06 11.07
C GLU A 62 15.08 24.28 9.66
N ASN A 63 15.22 23.21 8.88
CA ASN A 63 15.78 23.28 7.52
C ASN A 63 14.71 23.47 6.43
N GLY A 64 13.46 23.76 6.82
CA GLY A 64 12.37 23.97 5.86
C GLY A 64 11.99 22.70 5.07
N PHE A 65 12.35 21.51 5.55
CA PHE A 65 11.84 20.24 5.05
C PHE A 65 10.39 20.10 5.52
N GLY A 66 9.48 20.90 4.95
CA GLY A 66 8.05 20.83 5.25
C GLY A 66 7.56 19.39 5.08
N ALA A 67 6.87 18.84 6.09
CA ALA A 67 6.42 17.44 6.23
C ALA A 67 6.73 16.55 5.00
N VAL A 68 8.00 16.21 4.84
CA VAL A 68 8.44 15.46 3.67
C VAL A 68 7.96 14.04 3.91
N GLY A 69 6.92 13.65 3.17
CA GLY A 69 6.45 12.27 3.15
C GLY A 69 7.58 11.41 2.61
N LEU A 70 8.39 10.85 3.52
CA LEU A 70 9.42 9.90 3.16
C LEU A 70 8.74 8.64 2.65
N VAL A 71 8.79 8.44 1.34
CA VAL A 71 8.38 7.19 0.71
C VAL A 71 9.55 6.22 0.82
N PRO A 72 9.35 5.02 1.39
CA PRO A 72 10.42 4.03 1.48
C PRO A 72 10.95 3.70 0.09
N SER A 73 12.25 3.47 -0.04
CA SER A 73 12.85 3.03 -1.30
C SER A 73 12.40 1.61 -1.63
N GLY A 74 11.75 1.43 -2.78
CA GLY A 74 11.25 0.13 -3.24
C GLY A 74 9.99 -0.35 -2.49
N PRO A 75 8.91 0.47 -2.39
CA PRO A 75 7.67 0.01 -1.79
C PRO A 75 7.08 -1.14 -2.60
N SER A 76 6.31 -2.02 -1.95
CA SER A 76 5.52 -2.99 -2.72
C SER A 76 4.46 -2.28 -3.56
N VAL A 77 3.99 -2.89 -4.65
CA VAL A 77 2.92 -2.33 -5.50
C VAL A 77 1.71 -1.92 -4.67
N VAL A 78 1.32 -2.75 -3.69
CA VAL A 78 0.19 -2.48 -2.80
C VAL A 78 0.45 -1.25 -1.93
N GLN A 79 1.64 -1.12 -1.35
CA GLN A 79 2.00 0.05 -0.56
C GLN A 79 2.06 1.31 -1.42
N ALA A 80 2.63 1.23 -2.62
CA ALA A 80 2.73 2.34 -3.55
C ALA A 80 1.34 2.82 -4.03
N LEU A 81 0.42 1.90 -4.31
CA LEU A 81 -0.97 2.23 -4.63
C LEU A 81 -1.73 2.82 -3.44
N ASP A 82 -1.53 2.29 -2.23
CA ASP A 82 -2.14 2.84 -1.01
C ASP A 82 -1.67 4.28 -0.77
N LEU A 83 -0.38 4.56 -0.95
CA LEU A 83 0.17 5.92 -0.91
C LEU A 83 -0.47 6.83 -1.96
N ALA A 84 -0.62 6.35 -3.20
CA ALA A 84 -1.20 7.13 -4.29
C ALA A 84 -2.70 7.46 -4.05
N ARG A 85 -3.41 6.57 -3.36
CA ARG A 85 -4.83 6.74 -3.01
C ARG A 85 -5.06 7.64 -1.81
N ARG A 86 -4.08 7.81 -0.92
CA ARG A 86 -4.23 8.71 0.24
C ARG A 86 -4.43 10.17 -0.21
N PRO A 87 -5.36 10.91 0.43
CA PRO A 87 -5.50 12.34 0.18
C PRO A 87 -4.18 13.03 0.53
N ALA A 88 -3.81 14.00 -0.29
CA ALA A 88 -2.55 14.69 -0.10
C ALA A 88 -2.52 15.42 1.25
N PRO A 89 -1.40 15.42 1.97
CA PRO A 89 -1.33 15.93 3.34
C PRO A 89 -1.70 17.41 3.46
N HIS A 90 -1.51 18.21 2.41
CA HIS A 90 -1.93 19.62 2.39
C HIS A 90 -3.46 19.80 2.52
N ALA A 91 -4.26 18.83 2.04
CA ALA A 91 -5.71 18.88 2.17
C ALA A 91 -6.17 18.63 3.63
N LEU A 92 -5.38 17.88 4.40
CA LEU A 92 -5.61 17.69 5.84
C LEU A 92 -5.16 18.92 6.63
N MET A 93 -4.07 19.58 6.21
CA MET A 93 -3.61 20.83 6.82
C MET A 93 -4.60 21.98 6.61
N ALA A 94 -5.17 22.11 5.41
CA ALA A 94 -6.18 23.12 5.12
C ALA A 94 -7.48 22.94 5.92
N ARG A 95 -7.74 21.73 6.45
CA ARG A 95 -8.94 21.42 7.23
C ARG A 95 -8.81 21.77 8.71
N GLY A 96 -7.62 22.19 9.19
CA GLY A 96 -7.37 22.46 10.60
C GLY A 96 -7.25 21.20 11.48
N ASP A 97 -7.54 20.02 10.94
CA ASP A 97 -7.42 18.72 11.63
C ASP A 97 -5.97 18.20 11.68
N ALA A 98 -4.97 19.06 11.47
CA ALA A 98 -3.58 18.63 11.39
C ALA A 98 -3.12 18.09 12.76
N PRO A 99 -2.81 16.79 12.90
CA PRO A 99 -2.16 16.32 14.11
C PRO A 99 -0.83 17.07 14.28
N PRO A 100 -0.45 17.47 15.50
CA PRO A 100 0.68 18.36 15.75
C PRO A 100 1.97 17.68 15.34
N ALA A 101 2.40 17.88 14.10
CA ALA A 101 3.72 17.63 13.53
C ALA A 101 4.44 16.36 14.06
N ALA A 102 3.66 15.33 14.34
CA ALA A 102 4.10 13.98 14.56
C ALA A 102 4.43 13.49 13.17
N VAL A 103 5.71 13.63 12.83
CA VAL A 103 6.45 12.77 11.91
C VAL A 103 5.54 11.69 11.34
N LEU A 104 4.91 12.01 10.20
CA LEU A 104 4.44 11.02 9.24
C LEU A 104 5.71 10.40 8.61
N ALA A 105 6.65 9.91 9.44
CA ALA A 105 7.17 8.60 9.19
C ALA A 105 5.90 7.79 9.08
N ALA A 106 5.49 7.56 7.84
CA ALA A 106 4.48 6.60 7.53
C ALA A 106 5.02 5.32 8.16
N ARG A 107 4.66 5.10 9.43
CA ARG A 107 4.65 3.81 10.06
C ARG A 107 3.62 3.13 9.18
N PHE A 108 4.06 2.60 8.04
CA PHE A 108 3.32 1.63 7.26
C PHE A 108 3.06 0.58 8.31
N PRO A 109 1.86 0.57 8.89
CA PRO A 109 1.60 -0.38 9.93
C PRO A 109 1.47 -1.66 9.12
N SER A 110 2.58 -2.41 9.00
CA SER A 110 2.66 -3.66 8.25
C SER A 110 1.62 -4.68 8.73
N GLY A 111 0.86 -4.37 9.78
CA GLY A 111 -0.29 -5.12 10.26
C GLY A 111 -1.54 -4.34 10.68
N ARG A 112 -1.68 -3.01 10.55
CA ARG A 112 -3.02 -2.41 10.85
C ARG A 112 -3.96 -2.66 9.69
N ALA A 113 -5.16 -3.11 10.05
CA ALA A 113 -6.26 -3.37 9.15
C ALA A 113 -6.39 -2.23 8.14
N ILE A 114 -6.34 -2.59 6.86
CA ILE A 114 -6.94 -1.78 5.80
C ILE A 114 -8.32 -1.41 6.34
N GLY A 115 -8.58 -0.13 6.56
CA GLY A 115 -9.86 0.31 7.12
C GLY A 115 -10.98 -0.32 6.30
N PRO A 116 -12.10 -0.73 6.93
CA PRO A 116 -13.13 -1.52 6.26
C PRO A 116 -13.52 -0.92 4.90
N GLY A 117 -13.65 0.41 4.79
CA GLY A 117 -13.99 1.10 3.54
C GLY A 117 -13.02 0.88 2.36
N THR A 118 -11.71 0.82 2.61
CA THR A 118 -10.71 0.56 1.56
C THR A 118 -10.70 -0.90 1.09
N ALA A 119 -11.09 -1.84 1.95
CA ALA A 119 -11.24 -3.23 1.55
C ALA A 119 -12.45 -3.43 0.63
N TRP A 120 -13.55 -2.71 0.89
CA TRP A 120 -14.76 -2.76 0.06
C TRP A 120 -14.55 -2.21 -1.35
N THR A 121 -13.85 -1.08 -1.49
CA THR A 121 -13.59 -0.48 -2.81
C THR A 121 -12.74 -1.38 -3.70
N LEU A 122 -11.67 -1.97 -3.16
CA LEU A 122 -10.86 -2.95 -3.88
C LEU A 122 -11.63 -4.24 -4.22
N GLY A 123 -12.50 -4.69 -3.30
CA GLY A 123 -13.36 -5.86 -3.54
C GLY A 123 -14.40 -5.63 -4.63
N ALA A 124 -14.99 -4.43 -4.70
CA ALA A 124 -16.00 -4.09 -5.69
C ALA A 124 -15.43 -4.05 -7.11
N GLU A 125 -14.26 -3.43 -7.31
CA GLU A 125 -13.56 -3.45 -8.62
C GLU A 125 -13.30 -4.89 -9.09
N TYR A 126 -12.84 -5.77 -8.19
CA TYR A 126 -12.57 -7.16 -8.50
C TYR A 126 -13.86 -7.95 -8.82
N ALA A 127 -14.92 -7.76 -8.04
CA ALA A 127 -16.22 -8.39 -8.27
C ALA A 127 -16.82 -7.99 -9.63
N LEU A 128 -16.67 -6.73 -10.04
CA LEU A 128 -17.06 -6.25 -11.37
C LEU A 128 -16.30 -6.95 -12.49
N VAL A 129 -14.99 -7.13 -12.35
CA VAL A 129 -14.17 -7.85 -13.35
C VAL A 129 -14.59 -9.31 -13.45
N LEU A 130 -14.82 -9.99 -12.32
CA LEU A 130 -15.31 -11.37 -12.31
C LEU A 130 -16.71 -11.50 -12.91
N ALA A 131 -17.62 -10.59 -12.57
CA ALA A 131 -18.97 -10.57 -13.13
C ALA A 131 -18.92 -10.39 -14.66
N ALA A 132 -18.09 -9.47 -15.16
CA ALA A 132 -17.90 -9.28 -16.59
C ALA A 132 -17.32 -10.52 -17.28
N LEU A 133 -16.36 -11.22 -16.63
CA LEU A 133 -15.77 -12.46 -17.14
C LEU A 133 -16.79 -13.60 -17.24
N ILE A 134 -17.74 -13.69 -16.31
CA ILE A 134 -18.79 -14.71 -16.31
C ILE A 134 -19.87 -14.38 -17.35
N LEU A 135 -20.30 -13.12 -17.42
CA LEU A 135 -21.41 -12.71 -18.28
C LEU A 135 -21.01 -12.56 -19.76
N VAL A 136 -19.79 -12.08 -20.03
CA VAL A 136 -19.31 -11.79 -21.39
C VAL A 136 -17.82 -12.16 -21.50
N PRO A 137 -17.47 -13.43 -21.74
CA PRO A 137 -16.13 -13.96 -21.49
C PRO A 137 -15.00 -13.25 -22.21
N TRP A 138 -15.20 -12.87 -23.47
CA TRP A 138 -14.17 -12.24 -24.29
C TRP A 138 -13.91 -10.78 -23.87
N TRP A 139 -14.97 -9.99 -23.66
CA TRP A 139 -14.86 -8.64 -23.11
C TRP A 139 -14.37 -8.63 -21.67
N GLY A 140 -14.81 -9.60 -20.86
CA GLY A 140 -14.35 -9.79 -19.50
C GLY A 140 -12.88 -10.19 -19.43
N ALA A 141 -12.39 -11.00 -20.37
CA ALA A 141 -10.97 -11.32 -20.51
C ALA A 141 -10.16 -10.07 -20.88
N ALA A 142 -10.64 -9.26 -21.82
CA ALA A 142 -10.01 -7.96 -22.14
C ALA A 142 -9.97 -7.03 -20.92
N LEU A 143 -11.06 -6.96 -20.15
CA LEU A 143 -11.11 -6.18 -18.91
C LEU A 143 -10.17 -6.72 -17.84
N ALA A 144 -10.02 -8.05 -17.73
CA ALA A 144 -9.07 -8.68 -16.81
C ALA A 144 -7.61 -8.38 -17.20
N VAL A 145 -7.28 -8.43 -18.49
CA VAL A 145 -5.95 -8.03 -19.00
C VAL A 145 -5.69 -6.56 -18.68
N LEU A 146 -6.68 -5.68 -18.94
CA LEU A 146 -6.59 -4.26 -18.60
C LEU A 146 -6.36 -4.08 -17.09
N TYR A 147 -7.15 -4.76 -16.25
CA TYR A 147 -7.04 -4.74 -14.80
C TYR A 147 -5.63 -5.13 -14.30
N CYS A 148 -5.05 -6.17 -14.89
CA CYS A 148 -3.69 -6.62 -14.62
C CYS A 148 -2.63 -5.63 -15.12
N ALA A 149 -2.88 -4.92 -16.22
CA ALA A 149 -1.97 -3.92 -16.78
C ALA A 149 -2.01 -2.56 -16.06
N LEU A 150 -3.07 -2.23 -15.30
CA LEU A 150 -3.23 -0.94 -14.62
C LEU A 150 -2.01 -0.52 -13.77
N PRO A 151 -1.38 -1.38 -12.94
CA PRO A 151 -0.20 -0.98 -12.17
C PRO A 151 0.97 -0.60 -13.07
N CYS A 152 1.21 -1.33 -14.17
CA CYS A 152 2.21 -0.95 -15.15
C CYS A 152 1.92 0.44 -15.72
N LEU A 153 0.66 0.74 -16.07
CA LEU A 153 0.27 2.06 -16.57
C LEU A 153 0.45 3.17 -15.53
N VAL A 154 0.13 2.91 -14.26
CA VAL A 154 0.28 3.87 -13.16
C VAL A 154 1.74 4.21 -12.89
N PHE A 155 2.62 3.20 -12.87
CA PHE A 155 4.03 3.36 -12.55
C PHE A 155 4.93 3.64 -13.76
N ALA A 156 4.43 3.47 -14.99
CA ALA A 156 5.20 3.73 -16.21
C ALA A 156 5.73 5.18 -16.26
N GLY A 157 7.05 5.31 -16.29
CA GLY A 157 7.75 6.59 -16.33
C GLY A 157 7.72 7.37 -15.01
N THR A 158 7.28 6.74 -13.91
CA THR A 158 7.39 7.35 -12.57
C THR A 158 8.74 6.98 -11.94
N ALA A 159 9.25 7.83 -11.05
CA ALA A 159 10.48 7.56 -10.31
C ALA A 159 10.33 6.45 -9.26
N ILE A 160 9.10 6.05 -8.97
CA ILE A 160 8.79 4.96 -8.04
C ILE A 160 8.77 3.66 -8.85
N SER A 161 9.81 2.83 -8.67
CA SER A 161 9.86 1.49 -9.23
C SER A 161 9.55 0.46 -8.14
N PRO A 162 8.30 -0.03 -8.01
CA PRO A 162 7.99 -1.06 -7.05
C PRO A 162 8.76 -2.34 -7.38
N ARG A 163 9.37 -2.95 -6.36
CA ARG A 163 10.26 -4.11 -6.53
C ARG A 163 9.53 -5.33 -7.11
N ASP A 164 8.23 -5.41 -6.84
CA ASP A 164 7.34 -6.52 -7.20
C ASP A 164 6.39 -6.17 -8.34
N LEU A 165 6.67 -5.15 -9.18
CA LEU A 165 5.73 -4.72 -10.22
C LEU A 165 5.25 -5.88 -11.12
N ARG A 166 6.17 -6.69 -11.63
CA ARG A 166 5.85 -7.83 -12.53
C ARG A 166 5.04 -8.92 -11.82
N ALA A 167 5.44 -9.27 -10.61
CA ALA A 167 4.74 -10.27 -9.80
C ALA A 167 3.34 -9.77 -9.44
N GLY A 168 3.24 -8.52 -9.00
CA GLY A 168 2.00 -7.86 -8.62
C GLY A 168 1.02 -7.71 -9.77
N THR A 169 1.48 -7.47 -11.01
CA THR A 169 0.60 -7.42 -12.19
C THR A 169 0.10 -8.78 -12.61
N LEU A 170 0.96 -9.81 -12.64
CA LEU A 170 0.58 -11.14 -13.10
C LEU A 170 -0.27 -11.87 -12.07
N LEU A 171 0.08 -11.75 -10.79
CA LEU A 171 -0.62 -12.43 -9.71
C LEU A 171 -1.83 -11.65 -9.21
N ARG A 172 -2.17 -10.47 -9.75
CA ARG A 172 -3.19 -9.60 -9.15
C ARG A 172 -4.55 -10.29 -8.96
N LEU A 173 -4.96 -11.07 -9.96
CA LEU A 173 -6.21 -11.82 -9.93
C LEU A 173 -6.23 -12.85 -8.79
N VAL A 174 -5.08 -13.48 -8.53
CA VAL A 174 -4.93 -14.58 -7.57
C VAL A 174 -4.52 -14.08 -6.18
N HIS A 175 -3.78 -12.98 -6.10
CA HIS A 175 -3.15 -12.51 -4.87
C HIS A 175 -4.12 -11.77 -3.96
N LEU A 176 -5.12 -11.07 -4.51
CA LEU A 176 -6.18 -10.45 -3.72
C LEU A 176 -6.96 -11.47 -2.85
N PRO A 177 -7.51 -12.57 -3.41
CA PRO A 177 -8.24 -13.53 -2.59
C PRO A 177 -7.32 -14.24 -1.59
N LEU A 178 -6.09 -14.59 -1.99
CA LEU A 178 -5.11 -15.24 -1.10
C LEU A 178 -4.69 -14.35 0.07
N THR A 179 -4.43 -13.07 -0.17
CA THR A 179 -4.04 -12.14 0.89
C THR A 179 -5.20 -11.89 1.86
N GLY A 180 -6.43 -11.76 1.36
CA GLY A 180 -7.63 -11.69 2.20
C GLY A 180 -7.81 -12.93 3.08
N LEU A 181 -7.68 -14.12 2.50
CA LEU A 181 -7.77 -15.38 3.23
C LEU A 181 -6.67 -15.51 4.29
N SER A 182 -5.42 -15.22 3.94
CA SER A 182 -4.28 -15.28 4.87
C SER A 182 -4.46 -14.33 6.07
N ARG A 183 -5.10 -13.17 5.86
CA ARG A 183 -5.42 -12.23 6.93
C ARG A 183 -6.51 -12.80 7.83
N ARG A 184 -7.58 -13.34 7.27
CA ARG A 184 -8.66 -14.00 8.05
C ARG A 184 -8.10 -15.11 8.92
N LEU A 185 -7.23 -15.96 8.37
CA LEU A 185 -6.57 -17.03 9.12
C LEU A 185 -5.67 -16.49 10.24
N ARG A 186 -4.89 -15.44 9.99
CA ARG A 186 -4.07 -14.80 11.04
C ARG A 186 -4.91 -14.18 12.15
N THR A 187 -6.02 -13.52 11.80
CA THR A 187 -6.94 -12.95 12.80
C THR A 187 -7.66 -14.05 13.60
N ALA A 188 -8.01 -15.17 12.97
CA ALA A 188 -8.59 -16.32 13.67
C ALA A 188 -7.59 -16.93 14.65
N ARG A 189 -6.31 -17.05 14.25
CA ARG A 189 -5.23 -17.54 15.12
C ARG A 189 -4.99 -16.62 16.31
N ALA A 190 -4.97 -15.30 16.10
CA ALA A 190 -4.78 -14.32 17.18
C ALA A 190 -5.94 -14.30 18.20
N ARG A 191 -7.16 -14.69 17.80
CA ARG A 191 -8.30 -14.81 18.72
C ARG A 191 -8.28 -16.08 19.56
N ASN A 192 -7.41 -17.05 19.28
CA ASN A 192 -7.32 -18.29 20.03
C ASN A 192 -5.97 -18.40 20.78
N PRO A 193 -5.75 -17.58 21.84
CA PRO A 193 -4.52 -17.62 22.64
C PRO A 193 -4.38 -18.90 23.49
N ARG A 194 -5.38 -19.79 23.51
CA ARG A 194 -5.36 -21.04 24.30
C ARG A 194 -4.38 -22.11 23.78
N SER A 195 -3.61 -21.81 22.73
CA SER A 195 -2.51 -22.65 22.25
C SER A 195 -1.12 -22.14 22.69
N GLY A 196 -1.07 -21.33 23.76
CA GLY A 196 0.18 -21.12 24.48
C GLY A 196 0.76 -22.47 24.93
N PRO A 197 2.10 -22.62 24.96
CA PRO A 197 2.72 -23.84 25.46
C PRO A 197 2.12 -24.14 26.83
N GLY A 198 1.46 -25.29 26.94
CA GLY A 198 0.86 -25.74 28.20
C GLY A 198 1.93 -25.66 29.29
N PRO A 199 1.55 -25.34 30.54
CA PRO A 199 2.50 -25.22 31.63
C PRO A 199 3.39 -26.46 31.60
N ALA A 200 4.70 -26.24 31.42
CA ALA A 200 5.66 -27.30 31.56
C ALA A 200 5.32 -27.98 32.88
N ALA A 201 4.94 -29.25 32.80
CA ALA A 201 4.69 -30.06 33.97
C ALA A 201 6.04 -30.16 34.67
N ASP A 202 6.29 -29.22 35.57
CA ASP A 202 7.38 -29.27 36.52
C ASP A 202 7.09 -30.47 37.41
N GLY A 203 7.61 -31.61 36.98
CA GLY A 203 7.66 -32.83 37.76
C GLY A 203 8.58 -32.58 38.94
N ASN A 204 8.00 -32.18 40.07
CA ASN A 204 8.68 -32.27 41.34
C ASN A 204 8.37 -33.64 41.94
N SER A 205 9.43 -34.45 41.97
CA SER A 205 9.52 -35.74 42.68
C SER A 205 9.77 -35.50 44.16
#